data_AF-A0AAD5GS74-F1
#
_entry.id   AF-A0AAD5GS74-F1
#
_cell.length_a   1.000
_cell.length_b   1.000
_cell.length_c   1.000
_cell.angle_alpha   90.00
_cell.angle_beta   90.00
_cell.angle_gamma   90.00
#
_symmetry.space_group_name_H-M   'P 1'
#
loop_
_entity.id
_entity.type
_entity.pdbx_description
1 polymer ?
#
loop_
_entity_poly.entity_id
_entity_poly.type
_entity_poly.pdbx_seq_one_letter_code
_entity_poly.pdbx_strand_id
1 'polypeptide(L)'
;YDDDKYDRIWNPVNAVSVRAIQASDTVSLKPVSEEQVPLKVMSTAVTPIDHYTELYHRWNATSNDEYIIYVHLAEVEILERNQKREFYIYNNDVLIGAFSPSTNITTIMLSSDSPKYELILKQTLNSTLPPILNAIEGYTLKQLLQNQTDDQDADAIWSTKSTYGLTNLNWQGDPCVPEEYVWAGLNCDYSAPRAARIISLNLSFRGLRGEIATGLVNLTMLESLDLSYNNLIGNVPTFLARLDNLRILNLMGNNFTRPLPAELLAKSKKRLQLSIEEISGEDKRSWMRIIVVIIAPIIACIVNEIGRGGFGRVFYGSIGDNQVAVKMLSESSSQGYKEFQAEVSNR
;
A
#
# COMPACT_ATOMS: atom_id res chain seq x y z
N TYR A 1 6.45 -2.71 -7.03
CA TYR A 1 7.45 -3.33 -7.93
C TYR A 1 8.52 -3.85 -7.01
N ASP A 2 8.70 -5.17 -6.90
CA ASP A 2 9.60 -5.76 -5.88
C ASP A 2 11.08 -5.34 -6.07
N ASP A 3 11.42 -4.84 -7.27
CA ASP A 3 12.75 -4.39 -7.65
C ASP A 3 13.00 -2.88 -7.42
N ASP A 4 12.03 -2.12 -6.91
CA ASP A 4 12.22 -0.69 -6.59
C ASP A 4 12.67 -0.50 -5.15
N LYS A 5 13.90 0.00 -4.95
CA LYS A 5 14.48 0.29 -3.64
C LYS A 5 13.62 1.23 -2.78
N TYR A 6 12.79 2.05 -3.41
CA TYR A 6 11.92 3.02 -2.75
C TYR A 6 10.46 2.57 -2.68
N ASP A 7 10.17 1.31 -3.01
CA ASP A 7 8.83 0.71 -3.03
C ASP A 7 7.81 1.50 -3.88
N ARG A 8 8.28 2.28 -4.88
CA ARG A 8 7.37 3.02 -5.76
C ARG A 8 6.54 2.05 -6.61
N ILE A 9 5.30 2.45 -6.87
CA ILE A 9 4.39 1.74 -7.76
C ILE A 9 4.45 2.41 -9.13
N TRP A 10 4.92 1.66 -10.12
CA TRP A 10 4.96 2.09 -11.52
C TRP A 10 3.75 1.55 -12.26
N ASN A 11 2.85 2.43 -12.68
CA ASN A 11 1.65 2.02 -13.40
C ASN A 11 1.90 2.12 -14.91
N PRO A 12 1.66 1.05 -15.69
CA PRO A 12 1.80 1.11 -17.13
C PRO A 12 0.78 2.08 -17.72
N VAL A 13 1.22 2.93 -18.64
CA VAL A 13 0.32 3.80 -19.40
C VAL A 13 -0.43 2.95 -20.42
N ASN A 14 -1.74 2.85 -20.28
CA ASN A 14 -2.61 2.17 -21.23
C ASN A 14 -3.54 3.20 -21.89
N ALA A 15 -3.15 3.69 -23.07
CA ALA A 15 -3.92 4.66 -23.82
C ALA A 15 -4.01 4.24 -25.30
N VAL A 16 -5.15 4.50 -25.93
CA VAL A 16 -5.43 4.09 -27.33
C VAL A 16 -4.48 4.75 -28.33
N SER A 17 -3.89 5.89 -28.01
CA SER A 17 -2.98 6.64 -28.89
C SER A 17 -1.52 6.18 -28.83
N VAL A 18 -1.17 5.27 -27.93
CA VAL A 18 0.22 4.83 -27.72
C VAL A 18 0.37 3.33 -27.78
N ARG A 19 1.55 2.86 -28.16
CA ARG A 19 1.99 1.47 -28.06
C ARG A 19 3.23 1.38 -27.18
N ALA A 20 3.35 0.28 -26.45
CA ALA A 20 4.55 -0.02 -25.69
C ALA A 20 5.63 -0.62 -26.60
N ILE A 21 6.87 -0.21 -26.36
CA ILE A 21 8.09 -0.77 -26.94
C ILE A 21 9.01 -1.19 -25.79
N GLN A 22 9.83 -2.21 -26.04
CA GLN A 22 10.72 -2.78 -25.03
C GLN A 22 12.13 -2.91 -25.61
N ALA A 23 13.12 -2.67 -24.74
CA ALA A 23 14.52 -2.87 -25.05
C ALA A 23 14.79 -4.33 -25.41
N SER A 24 15.54 -4.55 -26.49
CA SER A 24 16.08 -5.87 -26.81
C SER A 24 17.23 -6.24 -25.87
N ASP A 25 17.55 -7.52 -25.78
CA ASP A 25 18.66 -8.04 -24.95
C ASP A 25 20.02 -7.38 -25.28
N THR A 26 20.14 -6.79 -26.48
CA THR A 26 21.34 -6.10 -26.94
C THR A 26 21.45 -4.65 -26.49
N VAL A 27 20.37 -4.04 -25.98
CA VAL A 27 20.37 -2.65 -25.51
C VAL A 27 20.75 -2.61 -24.03
N SER A 28 21.98 -2.17 -23.76
CA SER A 28 22.47 -1.97 -22.40
C SER A 28 22.21 -0.53 -21.95
N LEU A 29 21.15 -0.34 -21.16
CA LEU A 29 20.87 0.94 -20.50
C LEU A 29 21.95 1.23 -19.44
N LYS A 30 22.50 2.44 -19.47
CA LYS A 30 23.51 2.87 -18.50
C LYS A 30 22.83 3.72 -17.42
N PRO A 31 22.76 3.24 -16.17
CA PRO A 31 22.26 4.04 -15.06
C PRO A 31 23.20 5.22 -14.81
N VAL A 32 22.63 6.36 -14.41
CA VAL A 32 23.38 7.60 -14.14
C VAL A 32 23.57 7.82 -12.63
N SER A 33 22.81 7.15 -11.76
CA SER A 33 22.99 7.16 -10.29
C SER A 33 22.26 6.01 -9.58
N GLU A 34 22.50 5.83 -8.27
CA GLU A 34 21.89 4.81 -7.41
C GLU A 34 20.44 5.13 -6.95
N GLU A 35 19.92 6.31 -7.27
CA GLU A 35 18.60 6.81 -6.81
C GLU A 35 17.51 6.66 -7.89
N GLN A 36 17.73 5.82 -8.89
CA GLN A 36 16.97 5.85 -10.14
C GLN A 36 15.73 4.96 -10.19
N VAL A 37 14.84 5.33 -11.11
CA VAL A 37 13.77 4.51 -11.64
C VAL A 37 14.30 3.10 -11.97
N PRO A 38 13.60 2.01 -11.59
CA PRO A 38 14.07 0.66 -11.83
C PRO A 38 14.42 0.41 -13.31
N LEU A 39 15.52 -0.29 -13.59
CA LEU A 39 15.94 -0.61 -14.96
C LEU A 39 14.85 -1.32 -15.75
N LYS A 40 14.04 -2.14 -15.07
CA LYS A 40 12.86 -2.80 -15.67
C LYS A 40 11.85 -1.80 -16.24
N VAL A 41 11.61 -0.70 -15.53
CA VAL A 41 10.75 0.39 -16.00
C VAL A 41 11.42 1.10 -17.16
N MET A 42 12.70 1.47 -17.01
CA MET A 42 13.45 2.18 -18.06
C MET A 42 13.67 1.35 -19.33
N SER A 43 13.63 0.01 -19.24
CA SER A 43 13.69 -0.91 -20.38
C SER A 43 12.42 -0.93 -21.23
N THR A 44 11.38 -0.21 -20.81
CA THR A 44 10.15 -0.03 -21.57
C THR A 44 9.95 1.44 -21.90
N ALA A 45 9.28 1.71 -23.01
CA ALA A 45 8.83 3.05 -23.34
C ALA A 45 7.48 2.99 -24.06
N VAL A 46 6.75 4.09 -24.05
CA VAL A 46 5.60 4.30 -24.92
C VAL A 46 5.99 5.17 -26.09
N THR A 47 5.42 4.88 -27.25
CA THR A 47 5.55 5.67 -28.47
C THR A 47 4.18 5.77 -29.15
N PRO A 48 3.88 6.83 -29.91
CA PRO A 48 2.60 6.97 -30.59
C PRO A 48 2.35 5.81 -31.57
N ILE A 49 1.08 5.44 -31.75
CA ILE A 49 0.67 4.48 -32.81
C ILE A 49 0.81 5.17 -34.17
N ASP A 50 1.14 4.38 -35.20
CA ASP A 50 1.36 4.85 -36.57
C ASP A 50 0.24 5.82 -36.99
N HIS A 51 0.64 7.05 -37.36
CA HIS A 51 -0.15 8.26 -37.72
C HIS A 51 -0.04 9.44 -36.73
N TYR A 52 0.42 9.20 -35.50
CA TYR A 52 0.65 10.27 -34.53
C TYR A 52 2.13 10.67 -34.49
N THR A 53 2.40 11.98 -34.52
CA THR A 53 3.76 12.55 -34.43
C THR A 53 4.07 13.12 -33.04
N GLU A 54 3.11 13.00 -32.11
CA GLU A 54 3.22 13.54 -30.76
C GLU A 54 2.76 12.53 -29.70
N LEU A 55 3.50 12.49 -28.60
CA LEU A 55 3.06 11.90 -27.34
C LEU A 55 2.47 12.99 -26.48
N TYR A 56 1.41 12.61 -25.79
CA TYR A 56 0.56 13.55 -25.11
C TYR A 56 0.14 12.99 -23.74
N HIS A 57 0.48 13.71 -22.67
CA HIS A 57 0.07 13.35 -21.31
C HIS A 57 -0.55 14.55 -20.58
N ARG A 58 -1.80 14.37 -20.13
CA ARG A 58 -2.56 15.32 -19.30
C ARG A 58 -2.74 14.78 -17.90
N TRP A 59 -2.59 15.65 -16.92
CA TRP A 59 -3.29 15.49 -15.67
C TRP A 59 -3.74 16.86 -15.14
N ASN A 60 -4.80 16.84 -14.34
CA ASN A 60 -5.26 18.03 -13.63
C ASN A 60 -4.59 18.05 -12.26
N ALA A 61 -4.17 19.24 -11.83
CA ALA A 61 -3.72 19.44 -10.48
C ALA A 61 -4.88 19.14 -9.50
N THR A 62 -4.57 18.47 -8.41
CA THR A 62 -5.52 18.23 -7.31
C THR A 62 -5.57 19.38 -6.31
N SER A 63 -4.61 20.31 -6.41
CA SER A 63 -4.44 21.48 -5.55
C SER A 63 -3.73 22.61 -6.32
N ASN A 64 -3.70 23.81 -5.74
CA ASN A 64 -2.94 24.96 -6.29
C ASN A 64 -1.45 24.93 -5.87
N ASP A 65 -0.98 23.82 -5.33
CA ASP A 65 0.43 23.67 -4.95
C ASP A 65 1.31 23.61 -6.21
N GLU A 66 2.59 23.94 -6.07
CA GLU A 66 3.59 23.76 -7.14
C GLU A 66 3.79 22.26 -7.41
N TYR A 67 3.92 21.85 -8.67
CA TYR A 67 4.25 20.47 -9.01
C TYR A 67 5.62 20.38 -9.67
N ILE A 68 6.34 19.33 -9.30
CA ILE A 68 7.60 18.93 -9.91
C ILE A 68 7.37 17.63 -10.66
N ILE A 69 7.78 17.60 -11.92
CA ILE A 69 7.63 16.47 -12.81
C ILE A 69 9.01 16.01 -13.22
N TYR A 70 9.28 14.72 -13.07
CA TYR A 70 10.47 14.10 -13.61
C TYR A 70 10.08 13.27 -14.83
N VAL A 71 10.66 13.62 -15.97
CA VAL A 71 10.48 12.90 -17.23
C VAL A 71 11.74 12.09 -17.48
N HIS A 72 11.60 10.77 -17.52
CA HIS A 72 12.72 9.84 -17.72
C HIS A 72 12.72 9.32 -19.15
N LEU A 73 13.87 9.50 -19.81
CA LEU A 73 14.06 9.23 -21.22
C LEU A 73 15.33 8.40 -21.44
N ALA A 74 15.20 7.32 -22.19
CA ALA A 74 16.31 6.51 -22.68
C ALA A 74 15.90 5.83 -24.00
N GLU A 75 16.83 5.76 -24.94
CA GLU A 75 16.61 5.02 -26.18
C GLU A 75 16.62 3.51 -25.87
N VAL A 76 15.55 2.84 -26.31
CA VAL A 76 15.32 1.40 -26.08
C VAL A 76 15.44 0.60 -27.39
N GLU A 77 15.55 1.25 -28.54
CA GLU A 77 15.74 0.61 -29.83
C GLU A 77 17.16 0.88 -30.36
N ILE A 78 17.76 -0.12 -31.04
CA ILE A 78 19.01 0.11 -31.76
C ILE A 78 18.65 0.75 -33.10
N LEU A 79 18.99 2.02 -33.26
CA LEU A 79 18.66 2.79 -34.46
C LEU A 79 19.60 2.42 -35.62
N GLU A 80 19.03 2.20 -36.81
CA GLU A 80 19.80 2.06 -38.05
C GLU A 80 20.49 3.38 -38.42
N ARG A 81 21.50 3.34 -39.32
CA ARG A 81 22.26 4.55 -39.72
C ARG A 81 21.41 5.68 -40.32
N ASN A 82 20.29 5.35 -40.95
CA ASN A 82 19.34 6.28 -41.54
C ASN A 82 18.21 6.66 -40.57
N GLN A 83 18.17 6.07 -39.38
CA GLN A 83 17.17 6.35 -38.37
C GLN A 83 17.69 7.35 -37.35
N LYS A 84 16.86 8.33 -37.00
CA LYS A 84 17.12 9.29 -35.94
C LYS A 84 15.82 9.49 -35.16
N ARG A 85 15.95 9.53 -33.83
CA ARG A 85 14.88 9.99 -32.94
C ARG A 85 15.28 11.33 -32.32
N GLU A 86 14.50 12.36 -32.60
CA GLU A 86 14.66 13.69 -32.04
C GLU A 86 13.29 14.36 -31.91
N PHE A 87 12.95 14.85 -30.73
CA PHE A 87 11.64 15.46 -30.46
C PHE A 87 11.75 16.68 -29.57
N TYR A 88 10.84 17.62 -29.77
CA TYR A 88 10.64 18.76 -28.88
C TYR A 88 9.87 18.34 -27.63
N ILE A 89 10.24 18.90 -26.49
CA ILE A 89 9.56 18.73 -25.22
C ILE A 89 8.86 20.04 -24.87
N TYR A 90 7.55 19.97 -24.65
CA TYR A 90 6.74 21.09 -24.19
C TYR A 90 6.16 20.79 -22.81
N ASN A 91 6.19 21.79 -21.94
CA ASN A 91 5.52 21.77 -20.64
C ASN A 91 4.52 22.94 -20.62
N ASN A 92 3.22 22.67 -20.60
CA ASN A 92 2.17 23.70 -20.61
C ASN A 92 2.37 24.74 -21.72
N ASP A 93 2.48 24.27 -22.97
CA ASP A 93 2.77 25.04 -24.18
C ASP A 93 4.15 25.73 -24.25
N VAL A 94 4.96 25.67 -23.18
CA VAL A 94 6.32 26.22 -23.17
C VAL A 94 7.30 25.21 -23.74
N LEU A 95 8.01 25.59 -24.81
CA LEU A 95 9.08 24.77 -25.39
C LEU A 95 10.30 24.73 -24.43
N ILE A 96 10.62 23.53 -23.95
CA ILE A 96 11.81 23.28 -23.12
C ILE A 96 13.05 23.11 -24.00
N GLY A 97 12.92 22.39 -25.11
CA GLY A 97 14.00 22.19 -26.06
C GLY A 97 13.82 20.94 -26.92
N ALA A 98 14.76 20.72 -27.84
CA ALA A 98 14.87 19.46 -28.60
C ALA A 98 15.69 18.44 -27.82
N PHE A 99 15.26 17.19 -27.84
CA PHE A 99 15.93 16.08 -27.17
C PHE A 99 16.12 14.91 -28.13
N SER A 100 17.33 14.35 -28.14
CA SER A 100 17.67 13.11 -28.85
C SER A 100 18.08 12.06 -27.82
N PRO A 101 17.26 11.03 -27.56
CA PRO A 101 17.58 10.02 -26.56
C PRO A 101 18.82 9.21 -26.96
N SER A 102 19.51 8.72 -25.93
CA SER A 102 20.62 7.76 -26.05
C SER A 102 20.37 6.61 -25.07
N THR A 103 21.22 5.59 -25.08
CA THR A 103 21.14 4.49 -24.10
C THR A 103 21.46 4.93 -22.66
N ASN A 104 21.94 6.16 -22.46
CA ASN A 104 22.10 6.75 -21.14
C ASN A 104 20.75 7.31 -20.66
N ILE A 105 20.33 6.90 -19.47
CA ILE A 105 19.11 7.39 -18.86
C ILE A 105 19.25 8.88 -18.55
N THR A 106 18.36 9.70 -19.12
CA THR A 106 18.26 11.12 -18.83
C THR A 106 16.97 11.40 -18.07
N THR A 107 17.08 12.15 -16.98
CA THR A 107 15.93 12.66 -16.25
C THR A 107 15.86 14.17 -16.45
N ILE A 108 14.69 14.66 -16.87
CA ILE A 108 14.40 16.09 -17.03
C ILE A 108 13.42 16.48 -15.94
N MET A 109 13.82 17.45 -15.11
CA MET A 109 12.94 18.05 -14.12
C MET A 109 12.20 19.24 -14.73
N LEU A 110 10.87 19.23 -14.62
CA LEU A 110 9.98 20.31 -15.05
C LEU A 110 9.21 20.80 -13.83
N SER A 111 8.98 22.10 -13.71
CA SER A 111 8.08 22.67 -12.71
C SER A 111 6.99 23.49 -13.37
N SER A 112 5.83 23.58 -12.72
CA SER A 112 4.80 24.55 -13.08
C SER A 112 3.97 24.91 -11.86
N ASP A 113 3.34 26.07 -11.94
CA ASP A 113 2.31 26.54 -10.99
C ASP A 113 0.91 26.45 -11.61
N SER A 114 0.79 25.80 -12.78
CA SER A 114 -0.45 25.70 -13.52
C SER A 114 -1.39 24.65 -12.90
N PRO A 115 -2.71 24.90 -12.84
CA PRO A 115 -3.69 23.91 -12.39
C PRO A 115 -3.89 22.77 -13.41
N LYS A 116 -3.34 22.91 -14.62
CA LYS A 116 -3.37 21.90 -15.67
C LYS A 116 -1.94 21.62 -16.13
N TYR A 117 -1.62 20.34 -16.20
CA TYR A 117 -0.32 19.88 -16.67
C TYR A 117 -0.47 19.12 -17.97
N GLU A 118 0.27 19.60 -18.96
CA GLU A 118 0.29 19.12 -20.33
C GLU A 118 1.74 18.92 -20.74
N LEU A 119 2.16 17.66 -20.78
CA LEU A 119 3.44 17.25 -21.35
C LEU A 119 3.20 16.82 -22.79
N ILE A 120 3.88 17.48 -23.73
CA ILE A 120 3.84 17.14 -25.16
C ILE A 120 5.25 16.84 -25.63
N LEU A 121 5.46 15.65 -26.17
CA LEU A 121 6.67 15.30 -26.90
C LEU A 121 6.33 15.27 -28.38
N LYS A 122 6.99 16.09 -29.20
CA LYS A 122 6.62 16.26 -30.62
C LYS A 122 7.81 15.98 -31.53
N GLN A 123 7.64 15.07 -32.49
CA GLN A 123 8.66 14.73 -33.47
C GLN A 123 9.20 15.99 -34.18
N THR A 124 10.52 16.11 -34.29
CA THR A 124 11.15 17.16 -35.10
C THR A 124 11.15 16.82 -36.59
N LEU A 125 11.34 17.83 -37.44
CA LEU A 125 11.48 17.62 -38.89
C LEU A 125 12.70 16.76 -39.27
N ASN A 126 13.71 16.69 -38.39
CA ASN A 126 14.93 15.92 -38.62
C ASN A 126 14.83 14.46 -38.11
N SER A 127 13.71 14.10 -37.48
CA SER A 127 13.53 12.78 -36.87
C SER A 127 12.78 11.86 -37.81
N THR A 128 13.29 10.65 -38.00
CA THR A 128 12.60 9.59 -38.76
C THR A 128 11.69 8.75 -37.88
N LEU A 129 11.93 8.76 -36.57
CA LEU A 129 11.18 7.99 -35.59
C LEU A 129 10.34 8.90 -34.70
N PRO A 130 9.18 8.43 -34.23
CA PRO A 130 8.31 9.19 -33.35
C PRO A 130 8.93 9.35 -31.94
N PRO A 131 8.44 10.27 -31.10
CA PRO A 131 8.92 10.43 -29.72
C PRO A 131 8.71 9.16 -28.88
N ILE A 132 9.50 9.06 -27.81
CA ILE A 132 9.39 7.99 -26.80
C ILE A 132 9.36 8.59 -25.40
N LEU A 133 8.74 7.85 -24.48
CA LEU A 133 8.70 8.19 -23.07
C LEU A 133 8.81 6.92 -22.23
N ASN A 134 9.80 6.83 -21.35
CA ASN A 134 10.02 5.63 -20.53
C ASN A 134 9.20 5.70 -19.24
N ALA A 135 9.30 6.81 -18.52
CA ALA A 135 8.63 6.99 -17.23
C ALA A 135 8.38 8.48 -16.93
N ILE A 136 7.35 8.73 -16.12
CA ILE A 136 7.07 10.05 -15.53
C ILE A 136 6.81 9.87 -14.04
N GLU A 137 7.39 10.74 -13.22
CA GLU A 137 7.03 10.92 -11.81
C GLU A 137 6.45 12.33 -11.63
N GLY A 138 5.37 12.44 -10.87
CA GLY A 138 4.75 13.72 -10.52
C GLY A 138 4.71 13.89 -9.01
N TYR A 139 5.25 15.00 -8.53
CA TYR A 139 5.30 15.35 -7.11
C TYR A 139 4.61 16.69 -6.90
N THR A 140 3.88 16.81 -5.81
CA THR A 140 3.34 18.08 -5.33
C THR A 140 4.26 18.61 -4.24
N LEU A 141 4.74 19.84 -4.39
CA LEU A 141 5.56 20.48 -3.38
C LEU A 141 4.65 20.98 -2.25
N LYS A 142 4.80 20.37 -1.08
CA LYS A 142 4.11 20.79 0.14
C LYS A 142 5.07 21.55 1.03
N GLN A 143 4.71 22.77 1.42
CA GLN A 143 5.45 23.47 2.45
C GLN A 143 5.16 22.83 3.81
N LEU A 144 6.18 22.20 4.39
CA LEU A 144 6.12 21.62 5.73
C LEU A 144 6.29 22.74 6.77
N LEU A 145 5.18 23.40 7.12
CA LEU A 145 5.14 24.39 8.19
C LEU A 145 5.05 23.74 9.59
N GLN A 146 4.74 22.45 9.63
CA GLN A 146 4.62 21.65 10.85
C GLN A 146 6.00 21.10 11.25
N ASN A 147 6.25 21.03 12.56
CA ASN A 147 7.42 20.31 13.07
C ASN A 147 7.27 18.82 12.79
N GLN A 148 8.36 18.16 12.41
CA GLN A 148 8.41 16.72 12.12
C GLN A 148 7.87 15.86 13.26
N THR A 149 7.59 14.59 12.96
CA THR A 149 7.28 13.59 13.99
C THR A 149 8.45 13.47 14.96
N ASP A 150 8.17 13.26 16.24
CA ASP A 150 9.21 13.02 17.25
C ASP A 150 10.10 11.84 16.82
N ASP A 151 11.42 12.07 16.81
CA ASP A 151 12.39 11.12 16.25
C ASP A 151 12.24 9.71 16.87
N GLN A 152 11.90 9.60 18.16
CA GLN A 152 11.71 8.30 18.81
C GLN A 152 10.45 7.58 18.32
N ASP A 153 9.39 8.34 18.08
CA ASP A 153 8.14 7.80 17.55
C ASP A 153 8.33 7.36 16.09
N ALA A 154 9.08 8.15 15.29
CA ALA A 154 9.42 7.80 13.92
C ALA A 154 10.28 6.54 13.82
N ASP A 155 11.35 6.44 14.61
CA ASP A 155 12.22 5.26 14.68
C ASP A 155 11.45 4.00 15.11
N ALA A 156 10.53 4.15 16.06
CA ALA A 156 9.72 3.03 16.55
C ALA A 156 8.83 2.43 15.45
N ILE A 157 8.17 3.27 14.65
CA ILE A 157 7.31 2.78 13.57
C ILE A 157 8.13 2.29 12.39
N TRP A 158 9.25 2.92 12.04
CA TRP A 158 10.16 2.39 11.02
C TRP A 158 10.71 1.01 11.39
N SER A 159 11.12 0.83 12.65
CA SER A 159 11.53 -0.47 13.18
C SER A 159 10.39 -1.49 13.13
N THR A 160 9.16 -1.07 13.44
CA THR A 160 7.96 -1.92 13.35
C THR A 160 7.65 -2.32 11.90
N LYS A 161 7.78 -1.39 10.94
CA LYS A 161 7.65 -1.64 9.50
C LYS A 161 8.61 -2.74 9.06
N SER A 162 9.88 -2.59 9.44
CA SER A 162 10.95 -3.53 9.10
C SER A 162 10.71 -4.90 9.74
N THR A 163 10.35 -4.92 11.03
CA THR A 163 10.11 -6.16 11.80
C THR A 163 9.06 -7.05 11.15
N TYR A 164 7.97 -6.45 10.64
CA TYR A 164 6.87 -7.20 10.05
C TYR A 164 6.86 -7.24 8.52
N GLY A 165 7.83 -6.61 7.86
CA GLY A 165 7.88 -6.54 6.39
C GLY A 165 6.65 -5.87 5.77
N LEU A 166 6.19 -4.76 6.36
CA LEU A 166 4.99 -4.07 5.89
C LEU A 166 5.27 -3.27 4.61
N THR A 167 4.82 -3.79 3.48
CA THR A 167 4.98 -3.17 2.15
C THR A 167 3.66 -2.62 1.56
N ASN A 168 2.51 -3.11 2.04
CA ASN A 168 1.19 -2.74 1.50
C ASN A 168 0.53 -1.55 2.22
N LEU A 169 1.33 -0.60 2.71
CA LEU A 169 0.87 0.61 3.41
C LEU A 169 1.52 1.86 2.80
N ASN A 170 0.92 3.02 3.01
CA ASN A 170 1.51 4.33 2.64
C ASN A 170 2.65 4.75 3.60
N TRP A 171 3.34 3.81 4.23
CA TRP A 171 4.36 4.08 5.23
C TRP A 171 5.67 4.51 4.56
N GLN A 172 5.71 5.76 4.09
CA GLN A 172 6.86 6.38 3.45
C GLN A 172 6.98 7.84 3.90
N GLY A 173 8.21 8.29 4.16
CA GLY A 173 8.47 9.66 4.62
C GLY A 173 8.33 9.83 6.13
N ASP A 174 7.75 10.96 6.55
CA ASP A 174 7.46 11.26 7.96
C ASP A 174 6.09 10.63 8.36
N PRO A 175 5.99 9.96 9.53
CA PRO A 175 4.77 9.22 9.89
C PRO A 175 3.51 10.06 10.14
N CYS A 176 3.66 11.28 10.67
CA CYS A 176 2.54 12.14 11.06
C CYS A 176 2.42 13.40 10.19
N VAL A 177 3.49 13.81 9.50
CA VAL A 177 3.56 15.12 8.86
C VAL A 177 3.77 14.99 7.35
N PRO A 178 2.96 15.69 6.52
CA PRO A 178 1.87 16.58 6.91
C PRO A 178 0.62 15.81 7.38
N GLU A 179 -0.23 16.46 8.20
CA GLU A 179 -1.44 15.85 8.79
C GLU A 179 -2.41 15.25 7.75
N GLU A 180 -2.40 15.76 6.52
CA GLU A 180 -3.19 15.23 5.40
C GLU A 180 -2.69 13.88 4.85
N TYR A 181 -1.45 13.49 5.17
CA TYR A 181 -0.80 12.27 4.66
C TYR A 181 -0.26 11.36 5.77
N VAL A 182 -0.89 11.40 6.96
CA VAL A 182 -0.57 10.49 8.07
C VAL A 182 -0.55 9.03 7.58
N TRP A 183 0.43 8.27 8.07
CA TRP A 183 0.55 6.87 7.74
C TRP A 183 -0.69 6.09 8.17
N ALA A 184 -1.13 5.17 7.31
CA ALA A 184 -2.32 4.37 7.49
C ALA A 184 -2.25 3.59 8.79
N GLY A 185 -3.28 3.74 9.61
CA GLY A 185 -3.36 3.14 10.94
C GLY A 185 -2.72 3.96 12.06
N LEU A 186 -2.04 5.07 11.76
CA LEU A 186 -1.58 6.00 12.78
C LEU A 186 -2.62 7.07 13.08
N ASN A 187 -2.61 7.55 14.31
CA ASN A 187 -3.18 8.84 14.69
C ASN A 187 -2.15 9.57 15.55
N CYS A 188 -2.00 10.87 15.33
CA CYS A 188 -0.97 11.68 15.97
C CYS A 188 -1.58 12.87 16.71
N ASP A 189 -0.95 13.25 17.81
CA ASP A 189 -1.21 14.50 18.52
C ASP A 189 -0.28 15.60 17.99
N TYR A 190 -0.88 16.74 17.64
CA TYR A 190 -0.20 17.95 17.16
C TYR A 190 -0.26 19.10 18.17
N SER A 191 -0.84 18.87 19.36
CA SER A 191 -0.99 19.91 20.38
C SER A 191 0.35 20.33 21.00
N ALA A 192 1.36 19.47 20.93
CA ALA A 192 2.69 19.75 21.45
C ALA A 192 3.44 20.73 20.53
N PRO A 193 4.02 21.82 21.07
CA PRO A 193 4.66 22.87 20.27
C PRO A 193 5.98 22.46 19.58
N ARG A 194 6.43 21.22 19.74
CA ARG A 194 7.79 20.78 19.34
C ARG A 194 7.85 19.67 18.31
N ALA A 195 6.94 18.70 18.34
CA ALA A 195 6.91 17.59 17.40
C ALA A 195 5.55 16.87 17.48
N ALA A 196 5.10 16.30 16.36
CA ALA A 196 3.93 15.42 16.36
C ALA A 196 4.25 14.11 17.11
N ARG A 197 3.32 13.63 17.95
CA ARG A 197 3.48 12.41 18.76
C ARG A 197 2.47 11.36 18.36
N ILE A 198 2.86 10.10 18.26
CA ILE A 198 1.95 9.00 17.90
C ILE A 198 1.14 8.58 19.13
N ILE A 199 -0.18 8.70 19.03
CA ILE A 199 -1.12 8.37 20.10
C ILE A 199 -1.97 7.12 19.80
N SER A 200 -2.08 6.72 18.54
CA SER A 200 -2.78 5.48 18.16
C SER A 200 -2.03 4.74 17.06
N LEU A 201 -1.98 3.42 17.18
CA LEU A 201 -1.47 2.52 16.14
C LEU A 201 -2.45 1.36 15.94
N ASN A 202 -2.97 1.22 14.71
CA ASN A 202 -3.81 0.11 14.28
C ASN A 202 -3.10 -0.70 13.19
N LEU A 203 -2.68 -1.91 13.56
CA LEU A 203 -2.16 -2.94 12.68
C LEU A 203 -3.03 -4.20 12.68
N SER A 204 -4.33 -4.06 12.94
CA SER A 204 -5.26 -5.19 12.89
C SER A 204 -5.38 -5.77 11.47
N PHE A 205 -5.62 -7.08 11.37
CA PHE A 205 -5.82 -7.79 10.09
C PHE A 205 -4.69 -7.59 9.06
N ARG A 206 -3.43 -7.48 9.52
CA ARG A 206 -2.26 -7.31 8.64
C ARG A 206 -1.49 -8.60 8.40
N GLY A 207 -1.94 -9.71 8.97
CA GLY A 207 -1.26 -11.01 8.87
C GLY A 207 0.11 -11.01 9.54
N LEU A 208 0.35 -10.13 10.53
CA LEU A 208 1.62 -10.01 11.23
C LEU A 208 2.04 -11.37 11.82
N ARG A 209 3.34 -11.67 11.82
CA ARG A 209 3.91 -12.92 12.35
C ARG A 209 5.05 -12.60 13.32
N GLY A 210 5.41 -13.57 14.16
CA GLY A 210 6.47 -13.41 15.15
C GLY A 210 5.96 -12.81 16.45
N GLU A 211 6.85 -12.21 17.24
CA GLU A 211 6.52 -11.57 18.52
C GLU A 211 6.13 -10.09 18.34
N ILE A 212 5.58 -9.48 19.40
CA ILE A 212 5.31 -8.03 19.39
C ILE A 212 6.63 -7.25 19.28
N ALA A 213 6.77 -6.44 18.23
CA ALA A 213 7.94 -5.61 17.96
C ALA A 213 8.35 -4.77 19.19
N THR A 214 9.60 -4.93 19.63
CA THR A 214 10.13 -4.25 20.83
C THR A 214 10.22 -2.74 20.67
N GLY A 215 10.34 -2.24 19.42
CA GLY A 215 10.37 -0.81 19.11
C GLY A 215 9.13 -0.05 19.62
N LEU A 216 7.99 -0.73 19.78
CA LEU A 216 6.76 -0.14 20.31
C LEU A 216 6.89 0.39 21.75
N VAL A 217 7.96 0.03 22.49
CA VAL A 217 8.24 0.61 23.81
C VAL A 217 8.52 2.11 23.77
N ASN A 218 9.03 2.61 22.64
CA ASN A 218 9.41 4.02 22.49
C ASN A 218 8.22 4.95 22.23
N LEU A 219 7.05 4.39 21.87
CA LEU A 219 5.80 5.15 21.67
C LEU A 219 5.19 5.55 23.03
N THR A 220 5.88 6.44 23.75
CA THR A 220 5.57 6.80 25.15
C THR A 220 4.26 7.57 25.31
N MET A 221 3.76 8.19 24.24
CA MET A 221 2.48 8.89 24.18
C MET A 221 1.33 7.98 23.69
N LEU A 222 1.59 6.71 23.39
CA LEU A 222 0.58 5.81 22.84
C LEU A 222 -0.58 5.58 23.81
N GLU A 223 -1.79 5.86 23.34
CA GLU A 223 -3.05 5.70 24.06
C GLU A 223 -3.81 4.46 23.59
N SER A 224 -3.71 4.12 22.30
CA SER A 224 -4.42 3.00 21.69
C SER A 224 -3.49 2.15 20.82
N LEU A 225 -3.49 0.85 21.06
CA LEU A 225 -2.76 -0.14 20.27
C LEU A 225 -3.70 -1.28 19.87
N ASP A 226 -3.94 -1.43 18.57
CA ASP A 226 -4.69 -2.55 18.00
C ASP A 226 -3.77 -3.45 17.16
N LEU A 227 -3.51 -4.66 17.64
CA LEU A 227 -2.77 -5.72 16.94
C LEU A 227 -3.67 -6.93 16.67
N SER A 228 -4.99 -6.78 16.76
CA SER A 228 -5.92 -7.90 16.69
C SER A 228 -5.99 -8.58 15.32
N TYR A 229 -6.40 -9.85 15.32
CA TYR A 229 -6.59 -10.67 14.13
C TYR A 229 -5.33 -10.74 13.26
N ASN A 230 -4.23 -11.11 13.91
CA ASN A 230 -2.93 -11.37 13.29
C ASN A 230 -2.43 -12.76 13.68
N ASN A 231 -1.24 -13.14 13.22
CA ASN A 231 -0.61 -14.42 13.54
C ASN A 231 0.56 -14.22 14.53
N LEU A 232 0.44 -13.27 15.47
CA LEU A 232 1.47 -13.01 16.47
C LEU A 232 1.53 -14.16 17.48
N ILE A 233 2.74 -14.49 17.92
CA ILE A 233 3.07 -15.58 18.84
C ILE A 233 3.95 -15.07 19.98
N GLY A 234 4.31 -15.98 20.90
CA GLY A 234 5.19 -15.67 22.03
C GLY A 234 4.45 -15.00 23.18
N ASN A 235 5.21 -14.48 24.14
CA ASN A 235 4.65 -13.84 25.33
C ASN A 235 4.24 -12.39 25.04
N VAL A 236 3.17 -11.93 25.68
CA VAL A 236 2.84 -10.50 25.68
C VAL A 236 3.91 -9.74 26.47
N PRO A 237 4.63 -8.76 25.89
CA PRO A 237 5.76 -8.12 26.57
C PRO A 237 5.34 -7.25 27.77
N THR A 238 6.18 -7.24 28.80
CA THR A 238 5.97 -6.43 30.02
C THR A 238 6.01 -4.93 29.75
N PHE A 239 6.65 -4.47 28.67
CA PHE A 239 6.75 -3.05 28.34
C PHE A 239 5.39 -2.41 28.05
N LEU A 240 4.40 -3.18 27.59
CA LEU A 240 3.03 -2.66 27.36
C LEU A 240 2.39 -2.15 28.65
N ALA A 241 2.78 -2.70 29.81
CA ALA A 241 2.36 -2.19 31.10
C ALA A 241 3.03 -0.84 31.45
N ARG A 242 4.24 -0.58 30.93
CA ARG A 242 5.03 0.64 31.17
C ARG A 242 4.62 1.83 30.29
N LEU A 243 3.84 1.61 29.23
CA LEU A 243 3.32 2.70 28.39
C LEU A 243 2.23 3.49 29.14
N ASP A 244 2.60 4.52 29.89
CA ASP A 244 1.70 5.18 30.85
C ASP A 244 0.43 5.77 30.27
N ASN A 245 0.42 6.13 28.99
CA ASN A 245 -0.76 6.69 28.35
C ASN A 245 -1.71 5.61 27.80
N LEU A 246 -1.28 4.35 27.70
CA LEU A 246 -2.04 3.28 27.06
C LEU A 246 -3.35 2.98 27.80
N ARG A 247 -4.47 3.21 27.11
CA ARG A 247 -5.86 2.99 27.55
C ARG A 247 -6.54 1.84 26.82
N ILE A 248 -6.19 1.61 25.56
CA ILE A 248 -6.80 0.56 24.73
C ILE A 248 -5.70 -0.35 24.22
N LEU A 249 -5.81 -1.65 24.50
CA LEU A 249 -4.93 -2.67 23.98
C LEU A 249 -5.76 -3.85 23.47
N ASN A 250 -5.77 -4.03 22.15
CA ASN A 250 -6.50 -5.12 21.51
C ASN A 250 -5.51 -6.14 20.90
N LEU A 251 -5.51 -7.33 21.47
CA LEU A 251 -4.67 -8.48 21.11
C LEU A 251 -5.50 -9.69 20.66
N MET A 252 -6.82 -9.52 20.47
CA MET A 252 -7.74 -10.59 20.06
C MET A 252 -7.28 -11.30 18.78
N GLY A 253 -7.59 -12.58 18.62
CA GLY A 253 -7.31 -13.32 17.39
C GLY A 253 -5.81 -13.37 17.06
N ASN A 254 -4.98 -13.61 18.08
CA ASN A 254 -3.54 -13.90 17.96
C ASN A 254 -3.23 -15.13 18.80
N ASN A 255 -2.04 -15.71 18.64
CA ASN A 255 -1.65 -16.96 19.30
C ASN A 255 -0.61 -16.73 20.42
N PHE A 256 -0.89 -15.77 21.31
CA PHE A 256 -0.01 -15.43 22.44
C PHE A 256 0.00 -16.53 23.51
N THR A 257 1.18 -16.81 24.06
CA THR A 257 1.33 -17.73 25.18
C THR A 257 0.89 -17.09 26.50
N ARG A 258 0.34 -17.92 27.38
CA ARG A 258 0.02 -17.55 28.78
C ARG A 258 1.16 -17.98 29.71
N PRO A 259 1.32 -17.37 30.89
CA PRO A 259 0.49 -16.31 31.49
C PRO A 259 0.76 -14.91 30.90
N LEU A 260 -0.20 -14.00 31.09
CA LEU A 260 0.03 -12.58 30.83
C LEU A 260 0.89 -11.94 31.93
N PRO A 261 1.66 -10.88 31.62
CA PRO A 261 2.39 -10.12 32.63
C PRO A 261 1.48 -9.63 33.76
N ALA A 262 1.92 -9.84 35.00
CA ALA A 262 1.16 -9.44 36.18
C ALA A 262 0.93 -7.92 36.22
N GLU A 263 1.90 -7.13 35.74
CA GLU A 263 1.83 -5.68 35.63
C GLU A 263 0.75 -5.24 34.62
N LEU A 264 0.62 -5.96 33.51
CA LEU A 264 -0.38 -5.68 32.50
C LEU A 264 -1.80 -6.01 33.01
N LEU A 265 -1.96 -7.14 33.69
CA LEU A 265 -3.20 -7.52 34.36
C LEU A 265 -3.58 -6.55 35.50
N ALA A 266 -2.60 -6.05 36.26
CA ALA A 266 -2.84 -5.04 37.28
C ALA A 266 -3.28 -3.71 36.67
N LYS A 267 -2.71 -3.35 35.51
CA LYS A 267 -3.09 -2.15 34.76
C LYS A 267 -4.49 -2.27 34.15
N SER A 268 -4.87 -3.45 33.64
CA SER A 268 -6.21 -3.67 33.08
C SER A 268 -7.33 -3.56 34.11
N LYS A 269 -7.08 -4.00 35.35
CA LYS A 269 -8.01 -3.81 36.48
C LYS A 269 -8.23 -2.36 36.89
N LYS A 270 -7.38 -1.42 36.42
CA LYS A 270 -7.46 -0.01 36.79
C LYS A 270 -7.95 0.86 35.65
N ARG A 271 -7.23 0.85 34.52
CA ARG A 271 -7.36 1.91 33.51
C ARG A 271 -7.11 1.49 32.06
N LEU A 272 -6.80 0.21 31.83
CA LEU A 272 -6.50 -0.33 30.50
C LEU A 272 -7.62 -1.27 30.06
N GLN A 273 -8.29 -0.93 28.98
CA GLN A 273 -9.17 -1.84 28.27
C GLN A 273 -8.32 -2.85 27.49
N LEU A 274 -8.19 -4.06 28.04
CA LEU A 274 -7.44 -5.16 27.45
C LEU A 274 -8.40 -6.17 26.81
N SER A 275 -8.29 -6.36 25.50
CA SER A 275 -9.01 -7.39 24.76
C SER A 275 -8.03 -8.47 24.31
N ILE A 276 -8.23 -9.71 24.74
CA ILE A 276 -7.39 -10.86 24.37
C ILE A 276 -8.21 -12.15 24.46
N GLU A 277 -7.93 -13.11 23.58
CA GLU A 277 -8.71 -14.35 23.48
C GLU A 277 -8.72 -15.11 24.83
N GLU A 278 -9.92 -15.37 25.34
CA GLU A 278 -10.11 -16.19 26.53
C GLU A 278 -9.80 -17.65 26.20
N ILE A 279 -8.95 -18.30 26.99
CA ILE A 279 -8.78 -19.75 26.89
C ILE A 279 -10.03 -20.38 27.51
N SER A 280 -10.75 -21.18 26.73
CA SER A 280 -11.83 -22.04 27.20
C SER A 280 -11.26 -23.15 28.11
N GLY A 281 -11.07 -22.83 29.38
CA GLY A 281 -10.83 -23.81 30.45
C GLY A 281 -12.13 -24.07 31.22
N GLU A 282 -12.74 -25.23 30.97
CA GLU A 282 -13.82 -25.89 31.74
C GLU A 282 -14.86 -25.01 32.46
N ASP A 283 -16.07 -24.89 31.90
CA ASP A 283 -17.27 -24.79 32.74
C ASP A 283 -18.43 -25.65 32.22
N LYS A 284 -18.97 -26.46 33.13
CA LYS A 284 -20.07 -27.40 32.92
C LYS A 284 -21.38 -26.61 32.90
N ARG A 285 -22.01 -26.40 31.74
CA ARG A 285 -23.48 -26.22 31.66
C ARG A 285 -24.06 -26.26 30.23
N SER A 286 -24.81 -27.35 29.98
CA SER A 286 -25.99 -27.49 29.10
C SER A 286 -25.99 -26.77 27.75
N TRP A 287 -25.64 -27.50 26.68
CA TRP A 287 -25.91 -27.08 25.31
C TRP A 287 -27.41 -27.06 25.02
N MET A 288 -27.99 -25.89 24.84
CA MET A 288 -29.29 -25.73 24.18
C MET A 288 -29.01 -25.45 22.70
N ARG A 289 -29.24 -26.46 21.85
CA ARG A 289 -29.12 -26.37 20.39
C ARG A 289 -30.36 -25.66 19.83
N ILE A 290 -30.16 -24.58 19.08
CA ILE A 290 -31.19 -24.00 18.19
C ILE A 290 -30.63 -24.01 16.77
N ILE A 291 -31.27 -24.78 15.89
CA ILE A 291 -31.00 -24.82 14.45
C ILE A 291 -32.05 -23.94 13.78
N VAL A 292 -31.62 -22.97 12.97
CA VAL A 292 -32.48 -22.23 12.05
C VAL A 292 -31.94 -22.38 10.64
N VAL A 293 -32.70 -23.09 9.79
CA VAL A 293 -32.49 -23.19 8.35
C VAL A 293 -33.17 -22.00 7.70
N ILE A 294 -32.46 -21.23 6.88
CA ILE A 294 -33.09 -20.21 6.00
C ILE A 294 -32.69 -20.45 4.55
N ILE A 295 -33.71 -20.73 3.74
CA ILE A 295 -33.72 -20.73 2.28
C ILE A 295 -33.86 -19.26 1.84
N ALA A 296 -32.93 -18.77 1.02
CA ALA A 296 -32.89 -17.38 0.53
C ALA A 296 -33.94 -17.10 -0.57
N PRO A 297 -34.32 -15.81 -0.77
CA PRO A 297 -33.94 -15.16 -2.03
C PRO A 297 -33.49 -13.68 -1.92
N ILE A 298 -32.35 -13.42 -2.58
CA ILE A 298 -31.86 -12.21 -3.28
C ILE A 298 -32.37 -10.83 -2.80
N ILE A 299 -31.58 -10.17 -1.96
CA ILE A 299 -30.89 -8.86 -2.13
C ILE A 299 -30.23 -8.56 -0.77
N ALA A 300 -28.94 -8.86 -0.64
CA ALA A 300 -28.09 -8.35 0.44
C ALA A 300 -26.65 -8.33 -0.07
N CYS A 301 -26.00 -7.18 0.09
CA CYS A 301 -24.64 -6.92 -0.35
C CYS A 301 -23.67 -7.99 0.15
N ILE A 302 -23.10 -8.76 -0.78
CA ILE A 302 -21.99 -9.67 -0.49
C ILE A 302 -20.71 -8.85 -0.58
N VAL A 303 -20.03 -8.67 0.55
CA VAL A 303 -18.68 -8.12 0.58
C VAL A 303 -17.80 -9.02 1.46
N ASN A 304 -16.71 -9.48 0.85
CA ASN A 304 -15.57 -10.26 1.38
C ASN A 304 -15.70 -11.80 1.43
N GLU A 305 -14.87 -12.42 0.57
CA GLU A 305 -14.51 -13.85 0.60
C GLU A 305 -13.59 -14.11 1.81
N ILE A 306 -14.01 -14.97 2.74
CA ILE A 306 -13.28 -15.28 3.98
C ILE A 306 -12.49 -16.60 3.90
N GLY A 307 -12.59 -17.32 2.78
CA GLY A 307 -11.74 -18.48 2.51
C GLY A 307 -12.23 -19.36 1.35
N ARG A 308 -11.41 -20.34 0.98
CA ARG A 308 -11.75 -21.41 0.02
C ARG A 308 -11.52 -22.78 0.64
N GLY A 309 -12.50 -23.67 0.48
CA GLY A 309 -12.40 -25.08 0.89
C GLY A 309 -12.79 -26.03 -0.25
N GLY A 310 -12.86 -27.35 0.04
CA GLY A 310 -13.11 -28.40 -0.97
C GLY A 310 -14.39 -28.26 -1.81
N PHE A 311 -15.38 -27.50 -1.32
CA PHE A 311 -16.66 -27.25 -2.01
C PHE A 311 -16.75 -25.89 -2.73
N GLY A 312 -15.76 -25.01 -2.56
CA GLY A 312 -15.77 -23.66 -3.14
C GLY A 312 -15.45 -22.54 -2.15
N ARG A 313 -15.90 -21.33 -2.50
CA ARG A 313 -15.67 -20.10 -1.73
C ARG A 313 -16.62 -19.98 -0.54
N VAL A 314 -16.07 -19.45 0.55
CA VAL A 314 -16.78 -19.11 1.78
C VAL A 314 -16.80 -17.60 1.89
N PHE A 315 -17.98 -17.03 2.13
CA PHE A 315 -18.21 -15.60 2.24
C PHE A 315 -18.65 -15.26 3.65
N TYR A 316 -18.39 -14.03 4.02
CA TYR A 316 -18.97 -13.47 5.22
C TYR A 316 -20.39 -12.99 4.94
N GLY A 317 -21.34 -13.30 5.83
CA GLY A 317 -22.71 -12.84 5.75
C GLY A 317 -23.31 -12.56 7.12
N SER A 318 -24.52 -12.00 7.15
CA SER A 318 -25.29 -11.81 8.37
C SER A 318 -26.74 -12.28 8.18
N ILE A 319 -27.30 -12.87 9.23
CA ILE A 319 -28.72 -13.24 9.32
C ILE A 319 -29.27 -12.60 10.61
N GLY A 320 -30.05 -11.52 10.44
CA GLY A 320 -30.39 -10.64 11.56
C GLY A 320 -29.13 -9.98 12.14
N ASP A 321 -28.97 -10.00 13.46
CA ASP A 321 -27.77 -9.50 14.16
C ASP A 321 -26.63 -10.52 14.24
N ASN A 322 -26.83 -11.73 13.71
CA ASN A 322 -25.84 -12.81 13.79
C ASN A 322 -24.96 -12.84 12.55
N GLN A 323 -23.65 -12.94 12.77
CA GLN A 323 -22.65 -13.11 11.72
C GLN A 323 -22.54 -14.60 11.36
N VAL A 324 -22.53 -14.90 10.06
CA VAL A 324 -22.51 -16.27 9.54
C VAL A 324 -21.51 -16.42 8.41
N ALA A 325 -20.92 -17.61 8.28
CA ALA A 325 -20.14 -17.99 7.11
C ALA A 325 -21.07 -18.61 6.06
N VAL A 326 -21.13 -18.01 4.87
CA VAL A 326 -21.96 -18.47 3.76
C VAL A 326 -21.09 -19.25 2.79
N LYS A 327 -21.28 -20.56 2.72
CA LYS A 327 -20.54 -21.43 1.79
C LYS A 327 -21.36 -21.65 0.53
N MET A 328 -20.80 -21.36 -0.64
CA MET A 328 -21.45 -21.62 -1.91
C MET A 328 -20.80 -22.81 -2.61
N LEU A 329 -21.61 -23.79 -2.99
CA LEU A 329 -21.17 -24.92 -3.79
C LEU A 329 -20.80 -24.43 -5.20
N SER A 330 -19.54 -24.63 -5.58
CA SER A 330 -19.05 -24.25 -6.90
C SER A 330 -19.33 -25.35 -7.93
N GLU A 331 -19.76 -25.00 -9.14
CA GLU A 331 -19.93 -25.94 -10.26
C GLU A 331 -18.64 -26.69 -10.65
N SER A 332 -17.48 -26.17 -10.25
CA SER A 332 -16.16 -26.80 -10.45
C SER A 332 -15.65 -27.61 -9.26
N SER A 333 -16.46 -27.85 -8.22
CA SER A 333 -16.05 -28.67 -7.07
C SER A 333 -15.93 -30.15 -7.44
N SER A 334 -14.90 -30.80 -6.91
CA SER A 334 -14.67 -32.25 -7.04
C SER A 334 -15.50 -33.10 -6.08
N GLN A 335 -16.25 -32.48 -5.17
CA GLN A 335 -17.11 -33.14 -4.17
C GLN A 335 -18.58 -32.83 -4.46
N GLY A 336 -19.45 -33.83 -4.35
CA GLY A 336 -20.84 -33.77 -4.81
C GLY A 336 -21.78 -33.00 -3.89
N TYR A 337 -22.98 -32.71 -4.41
CA TYR A 337 -24.05 -32.02 -3.66
C TYR A 337 -24.44 -32.74 -2.36
N LYS A 338 -24.34 -34.08 -2.33
CA LYS A 338 -24.68 -34.89 -1.15
C LYS A 338 -23.64 -34.74 -0.03
N GLU A 339 -22.36 -34.68 -0.36
CA GLU A 339 -21.29 -34.43 0.62
C GLU A 339 -21.34 -32.99 1.15
N PHE A 340 -21.66 -32.03 0.28
CA PHE A 340 -21.87 -30.64 0.67
C PHE A 340 -23.06 -30.50 1.65
N GLN A 341 -24.19 -31.14 1.34
CA GLN A 341 -25.33 -31.20 2.26
C GLN A 341 -24.94 -31.85 3.59
N ALA A 342 -24.23 -32.97 3.58
CA ALA A 342 -23.80 -33.62 4.81
C ALA A 342 -22.91 -32.72 5.68
N GLU A 343 -21.98 -31.97 5.09
CA GLU A 343 -21.11 -31.05 5.82
C GLU A 343 -21.87 -29.85 6.42
N VAL A 344 -22.81 -29.28 5.67
CA VAL A 344 -23.64 -28.16 6.14
C VAL A 344 -24.69 -28.63 7.17
N SER A 345 -25.07 -29.92 7.15
CA SER A 345 -26.08 -30.50 8.06
C SER A 345 -25.52 -31.08 9.36
N ASN A 346 -24.20 -31.34 9.47
CA ASN A 346 -23.59 -32.06 10.60
C ASN A 346 -22.93 -31.19 11.67
N ARG A 347 -23.33 -29.93 11.86
CA ARG A 347 -22.88 -29.12 13.01
C ARG A 347 -24.01 -28.41 13.72
#